data_AF-A0A6I2ZFZ2-F1
#
_entry.id   AF-A0A6I2ZFZ2-F1
#
_cell.length_a   1.000
_cell.length_b   1.000
_cell.length_c   1.000
_cell.angle_alpha   90.00
_cell.angle_beta   90.00
_cell.angle_gamma   90.00
#
_symmetry.space_group_name_H-M   'P 1'
#
loop_
_entity.id
_entity.type
_entity.pdbx_description
1 polymer ?
#
loop_
_entity_poly.entity_id
_entity_poly.type
_entity_poly.pdbx_seq_one_letter_code
_entity_poly.pdbx_strand_id
1 'polypeptide(L)'
;MLDQGEKPKKPRIPLVAIYPTEGTLYSDNPFFILDAPWVSPAEAAAAEKFQAYVQEPANQKKVLKYGFRPGNPEVPLAAPIVAANGVNPDQPATLLGVPSGKVMVDLLSAWATQRKGARVMLVLDVSGSMGDPADPADPSGPTKLDLAKEAVSNGLGNFKPEDLVGLRIFTTSDDGTPIVTDLSPVAPIGPNREALINQVSTLQPLRGTPLYDVTQQSYNDMLEAYDPELINAVVVLTDGMNDDGTPEDDKKQFAALLADVKLNSEGENSKPVRIFTVAYGTGADPRELRQISEASNATAYQATDATTINQVFAAVVSNF
;
A
#
# COMPACT_ATOMS: atom_id res chain seq x y z
N MET A 1 4.04 -31.24 3.81
CA MET A 1 4.62 -32.54 4.20
C MET A 1 3.59 -33.23 5.07
N LEU A 2 3.21 -34.47 4.76
CA LEU A 2 2.38 -35.27 5.67
C LEU A 2 3.28 -35.79 6.79
N ASP A 3 2.77 -35.83 8.02
CA ASP A 3 3.50 -36.42 9.15
C ASP A 3 3.63 -37.94 8.96
N GLN A 4 4.67 -38.54 9.55
CA GLN A 4 4.87 -40.00 9.46
C GLN A 4 3.65 -40.75 10.03
N GLY A 5 3.00 -41.56 9.19
CA GLY A 5 1.84 -42.38 9.55
C GLY A 5 0.49 -41.84 9.05
N GLU A 6 0.46 -40.62 8.50
CA GLU A 6 -0.75 -40.03 7.98
C GLU A 6 -1.11 -40.62 6.60
N LYS A 7 -2.30 -41.24 6.50
CA LYS A 7 -2.84 -41.72 5.22
C LYS A 7 -3.63 -40.59 4.57
N PRO A 8 -3.28 -40.14 3.35
CA PRO A 8 -4.02 -39.07 2.68
C PRO A 8 -5.48 -39.48 2.49
N LYS A 9 -6.40 -38.73 3.12
CA LYS A 9 -7.85 -38.88 2.89
C LYS A 9 -8.23 -38.02 1.68
N LYS A 10 -9.04 -38.59 0.78
CA LYS A 10 -9.61 -37.81 -0.32
C LYS A 10 -10.41 -36.63 0.25
N PRO A 11 -10.19 -35.39 -0.26
CA PRO A 11 -10.92 -34.23 0.22
C PRO A 11 -12.42 -34.38 -0.11
N ARG A 12 -13.29 -33.84 0.75
CA ARG A 12 -14.74 -33.86 0.53
C ARG A 12 -15.15 -33.05 -0.69
N ILE A 13 -14.38 -32.01 -1.01
CA ILE A 13 -14.52 -31.18 -2.20
C ILE A 13 -13.27 -31.44 -3.07
N PRO A 14 -13.41 -32.09 -4.23
CA PRO A 14 -12.29 -32.30 -5.15
C PRO A 14 -11.73 -30.97 -5.66
N LEU A 15 -10.41 -30.84 -5.71
CA LEU A 15 -9.75 -29.77 -6.42
C LEU A 15 -9.65 -30.15 -7.91
N VAL A 16 -9.87 -29.18 -8.79
CA VAL A 16 -9.76 -29.35 -10.25
C VAL A 16 -8.80 -28.30 -10.77
N ALA A 17 -7.85 -28.70 -11.62
CA ALA A 17 -6.99 -27.77 -12.32
C ALA A 17 -7.76 -27.06 -13.44
N ILE A 18 -7.69 -25.74 -13.47
CA ILE A 18 -8.26 -24.90 -14.54
C ILE A 18 -7.11 -24.38 -15.41
N TYR A 19 -7.28 -24.43 -16.73
CA TYR A 19 -6.29 -23.99 -17.71
C TYR A 19 -6.95 -22.94 -18.62
N PRO A 20 -6.71 -21.64 -18.39
CA PRO A 20 -7.30 -20.57 -19.18
C PRO A 20 -6.91 -20.65 -20.66
N THR A 21 -7.87 -20.40 -21.55
CA THR A 21 -7.67 -20.43 -23.01
C THR A 21 -6.76 -19.31 -23.50
N GLU A 22 -6.76 -18.19 -22.80
CA GLU A 22 -5.96 -16.99 -23.06
C GLU A 22 -4.47 -17.22 -22.77
N GLY A 23 -4.17 -18.27 -22.00
CA GLY A 23 -2.82 -18.66 -21.61
C GLY A 23 -2.57 -18.56 -20.12
N THR A 24 -1.39 -19.01 -19.71
CA THR A 24 -0.98 -19.08 -18.30
C THR A 24 0.45 -18.58 -18.15
N LEU A 25 0.71 -17.80 -17.10
CA LEU A 25 2.07 -17.45 -16.67
C LEU A 25 2.68 -18.64 -15.92
N TYR A 26 3.92 -19.01 -16.24
CA TYR A 26 4.62 -19.99 -15.41
C TYR A 26 5.04 -19.36 -14.08
N SER A 27 4.76 -20.09 -12.99
CA SER A 27 5.53 -19.95 -11.77
C SER A 27 6.82 -20.75 -11.97
N ASP A 28 7.84 -20.10 -12.49
CA ASP A 28 9.14 -20.71 -12.73
C ASP A 28 10.08 -20.57 -11.51
N ASN A 29 11.26 -21.18 -11.62
CA ASN A 29 12.33 -21.09 -10.63
C ASN A 29 13.61 -20.77 -11.38
N PRO A 30 13.81 -19.50 -11.78
CA PRO A 30 14.88 -19.16 -12.69
C PRO A 30 16.23 -19.21 -11.98
N PHE A 31 17.24 -19.68 -12.72
CA PHE A 31 18.64 -19.64 -12.30
C PHE A 31 19.37 -18.65 -13.21
N PHE A 32 19.88 -17.58 -12.64
CA PHE A 32 20.62 -16.55 -13.36
C PHE A 32 22.07 -16.50 -12.86
N ILE A 33 23.00 -16.37 -13.80
CA ILE A 33 24.38 -16.01 -13.49
C ILE A 33 24.44 -14.49 -13.54
N LEU A 34 24.82 -13.86 -12.42
CA LEU A 34 24.85 -12.40 -12.30
C LEU A 34 26.12 -11.84 -12.94
N ASP A 35 25.94 -10.83 -13.78
CA ASP A 35 27.03 -9.98 -14.26
C ASP A 35 27.23 -8.83 -13.27
N ALA A 36 28.12 -9.02 -12.30
CA ALA A 36 28.35 -8.04 -11.24
C ALA A 36 29.82 -7.97 -10.80
N PRO A 37 30.32 -6.81 -10.33
CA PRO A 37 31.74 -6.62 -10.00
C PRO A 37 32.30 -7.56 -8.93
N TRP A 38 31.42 -8.12 -8.09
CA TRP A 38 31.79 -9.03 -7.00
C TRP A 38 31.79 -10.51 -7.42
N VAL A 39 31.45 -10.83 -8.68
CA VAL A 39 31.47 -12.20 -9.20
C VAL A 39 32.79 -12.44 -9.93
N SER A 40 33.58 -13.38 -9.43
CA SER A 40 34.85 -13.75 -10.07
C SER A 40 34.63 -14.64 -11.31
N PRO A 41 35.59 -14.67 -12.26
CA PRO A 41 35.51 -15.57 -13.41
C PRO A 41 35.38 -17.06 -13.03
N ALA A 42 35.97 -17.47 -11.90
CA ALA A 42 35.89 -18.84 -11.41
C ALA A 42 34.48 -19.19 -10.89
N GLU A 43 33.82 -18.26 -10.19
CA GLU A 43 32.45 -18.43 -9.71
C GLU A 43 31.46 -18.48 -10.87
N ALA A 44 31.62 -17.61 -11.87
CA ALA A 44 30.80 -17.64 -13.09
C ALA A 44 30.93 -19.01 -13.80
N ALA A 45 32.17 -19.49 -14.01
CA ALA A 45 32.40 -20.80 -14.63
C ALA A 45 31.86 -21.99 -13.81
N ALA A 46 31.87 -21.88 -12.47
CA ALA A 46 31.26 -22.88 -11.60
C ALA A 46 29.73 -22.87 -11.70
N ALA A 47 29.11 -21.68 -11.76
CA ALA A 47 27.68 -21.51 -11.95
C ALA A 47 27.19 -22.06 -13.29
N GLU A 48 27.94 -21.85 -14.38
CA GLU A 48 27.66 -22.45 -15.70
C GLU A 48 27.67 -23.98 -15.64
N LYS A 49 28.68 -24.57 -14.97
CA LYS A 49 28.74 -26.03 -14.77
C LYS A 49 27.54 -26.55 -13.97
N PHE A 50 27.14 -25.82 -12.93
CA PHE A 50 25.96 -26.18 -12.15
C PHE A 50 24.68 -26.07 -12.97
N GLN A 51 24.52 -25.01 -13.76
CA GLN A 51 23.38 -24.84 -14.67
C GLN A 51 23.26 -26.01 -15.65
N ALA A 52 24.38 -26.42 -16.26
CA ALA A 52 24.42 -27.59 -17.14
C ALA A 52 24.05 -28.87 -16.38
N TYR A 53 24.63 -29.08 -15.19
CA TYR A 53 24.36 -30.24 -14.34
C TYR A 53 22.87 -30.35 -13.98
N VAL A 54 22.23 -29.27 -13.52
CA VAL A 54 20.81 -29.33 -13.13
C VAL A 54 19.90 -29.61 -14.32
N GLN A 55 20.29 -29.20 -15.53
CA GLN A 55 19.53 -29.47 -16.76
C GLN A 55 19.71 -30.89 -17.30
N GLU A 56 20.67 -31.67 -16.81
CA GLU A 56 20.86 -33.06 -17.23
C GLU A 56 19.55 -33.86 -17.07
N PRO A 57 19.17 -34.70 -18.06
CA PRO A 57 17.92 -35.47 -18.01
C PRO A 57 17.76 -36.30 -16.73
N ALA A 58 18.85 -36.83 -16.18
CA ALA A 58 18.83 -37.60 -14.95
C ALA A 58 18.45 -36.75 -13.71
N ASN A 59 18.84 -35.48 -13.67
CA ASN A 59 18.52 -34.56 -12.57
C ASN A 59 17.12 -33.98 -12.73
N GLN A 60 16.72 -33.64 -13.95
CA GLN A 60 15.37 -33.18 -14.25
C GLN A 60 14.30 -34.27 -13.99
N LYS A 61 14.62 -35.56 -14.17
CA LYS A 61 13.73 -36.65 -13.72
C LYS A 61 13.50 -36.65 -12.21
N LYS A 62 14.45 -36.17 -11.40
CA LYS A 62 14.29 -36.10 -9.94
C LYS A 62 13.29 -35.02 -9.53
N VAL A 63 13.17 -33.92 -10.29
CA VAL A 63 12.25 -32.83 -9.92
C VAL A 63 10.78 -33.25 -9.99
N LEU A 64 10.45 -34.19 -10.89
CA LEU A 64 9.11 -34.78 -11.00
C LEU A 64 8.65 -35.40 -9.68
N LYS A 65 9.55 -36.04 -8.91
CA LYS A 65 9.22 -36.64 -7.61
C LYS A 65 8.62 -35.62 -6.62
N TYR A 66 8.94 -34.35 -6.79
CA TYR A 66 8.49 -33.25 -5.94
C TYR A 66 7.30 -32.47 -6.54
N GLY A 67 6.75 -32.93 -7.68
CA GLY A 67 5.61 -32.29 -8.34
C GLY A 67 5.98 -31.13 -9.27
N PHE A 68 7.26 -30.89 -9.52
CA PHE A 68 7.69 -29.87 -10.49
C PHE A 68 7.72 -30.41 -11.91
N ARG A 69 7.34 -29.56 -12.87
CA ARG A 69 7.56 -29.83 -14.30
C ARG A 69 9.06 -29.70 -14.61
N PRO A 70 9.66 -30.62 -15.38
CA PRO A 70 11.04 -30.49 -15.83
C PRO A 70 11.23 -29.22 -16.66
N GLY A 71 12.34 -28.51 -16.42
CA GLY A 71 12.77 -27.39 -17.26
C GLY A 71 13.49 -27.84 -18.54
N ASN A 72 13.96 -29.09 -18.60
CA ASN A 72 14.53 -29.69 -19.81
C ASN A 72 13.42 -30.40 -20.63
N PRO A 73 13.12 -29.97 -21.86
CA PRO A 73 12.07 -30.55 -22.70
C PRO A 73 12.34 -32.01 -23.15
N GLU A 74 13.58 -32.49 -23.05
CA GLU A 74 13.92 -33.90 -23.34
C GLU A 74 13.39 -34.86 -22.27
N VAL A 75 13.02 -34.36 -21.09
CA VAL A 75 12.45 -35.16 -20.02
C VAL A 75 10.92 -35.14 -20.11
N PRO A 76 10.28 -36.25 -20.51
CA PRO A 76 8.83 -36.30 -20.59
C PRO A 76 8.20 -36.15 -19.20
N LEU A 77 7.02 -35.56 -19.15
CA LEU A 77 6.20 -35.54 -17.94
C LEU A 77 5.82 -36.96 -17.53
N ALA A 78 5.81 -37.20 -16.23
CA ALA A 78 5.41 -38.46 -15.63
C ALA A 78 4.75 -38.21 -14.27
N ALA A 79 4.34 -39.29 -13.59
CA ALA A 79 3.80 -39.20 -12.24
C ALA A 79 4.72 -38.37 -11.33
N PRO A 80 4.16 -37.44 -10.52
CA PRO A 80 2.75 -37.28 -10.19
C PRO A 80 1.95 -36.35 -11.14
N ILE A 81 2.55 -35.83 -12.23
CA ILE A 81 1.88 -34.92 -13.17
C ILE A 81 1.10 -35.72 -14.22
N VAL A 82 -0.02 -36.30 -13.81
CA VAL A 82 -0.87 -37.18 -14.64
C VAL A 82 -2.35 -36.94 -14.37
N ALA A 83 -3.22 -37.29 -15.33
CA ALA A 83 -4.67 -37.13 -15.20
C ALA A 83 -5.27 -37.82 -13.96
N ALA A 84 -4.71 -38.96 -13.54
CA ALA A 84 -5.12 -39.66 -12.32
C ALA A 84 -4.97 -38.82 -11.04
N ASN A 85 -4.10 -37.79 -11.06
CA ASN A 85 -3.90 -36.84 -9.98
C ASN A 85 -4.61 -35.50 -10.22
N GLY A 86 -5.52 -35.42 -11.19
CA GLY A 86 -6.35 -34.24 -11.45
C GLY A 86 -5.67 -33.14 -12.27
N VAL A 87 -4.55 -33.44 -12.94
CA VAL A 87 -3.81 -32.50 -13.81
C VAL A 87 -3.72 -33.01 -15.24
N ASN A 88 -3.81 -32.10 -16.21
CA ASN A 88 -3.58 -32.42 -17.61
C ASN A 88 -2.08 -32.20 -17.97
N PRO A 89 -1.34 -33.24 -18.38
CA PRO A 89 0.06 -33.12 -18.79
C PRO A 89 0.25 -32.18 -19.99
N ASP A 90 -0.72 -32.14 -20.90
CA ASP A 90 -0.66 -31.39 -22.16
C ASP A 90 -1.05 -29.90 -22.00
N GLN A 91 -1.32 -29.45 -20.78
CA GLN A 91 -1.69 -28.08 -20.45
C GLN A 91 -0.70 -27.44 -19.47
N PRO A 92 -0.54 -26.09 -19.47
CA PRO A 92 -1.20 -25.13 -20.37
C PRO A 92 -0.62 -25.18 -21.80
N ALA A 93 -1.50 -25.04 -22.81
CA ALA A 93 -1.09 -25.02 -24.22
C ALA A 93 -0.54 -23.66 -24.68
N THR A 94 -1.01 -22.58 -24.07
CA THR A 94 -0.57 -21.21 -24.34
C THR A 94 0.17 -20.66 -23.12
N LEU A 95 1.44 -20.28 -23.30
CA LEU A 95 2.23 -19.65 -22.26
C LEU A 95 2.29 -18.15 -22.50
N LEU A 96 1.95 -17.38 -21.48
CA LEU A 96 2.13 -15.94 -21.50
C LEU A 96 3.60 -15.66 -21.21
N GLY A 97 4.30 -15.03 -22.16
CA GLY A 97 5.65 -14.56 -21.96
C GLY A 97 5.66 -13.36 -21.01
N VAL A 98 6.64 -13.30 -20.11
CA VAL A 98 6.92 -12.07 -19.36
C VAL A 98 7.58 -11.08 -20.33
N PRO A 99 7.21 -9.79 -20.33
CA PRO A 99 7.88 -8.78 -21.15
C PRO A 99 9.39 -8.80 -20.91
N SER A 100 10.18 -8.50 -21.94
CA SER A 100 11.63 -8.37 -21.76
C SER A 100 11.94 -7.29 -20.72
N GLY A 101 13.11 -7.37 -20.08
CA GLY A 101 13.52 -6.38 -19.07
C GLY A 101 13.45 -4.94 -19.60
N LYS A 102 13.83 -4.72 -20.88
CA LYS A 102 13.69 -3.41 -21.52
C LYS A 102 12.22 -2.98 -21.62
N VAL A 103 11.33 -3.85 -22.09
CA VAL A 103 9.90 -3.53 -22.20
C VAL A 103 9.30 -3.27 -20.83
N MET A 104 9.73 -4.00 -19.79
CA MET A 104 9.30 -3.74 -18.42
C MET A 104 9.75 -2.36 -17.92
N VAL A 105 11.01 -1.98 -18.17
CA VAL A 105 11.53 -0.64 -17.82
C VAL A 105 10.80 0.45 -18.60
N ASP A 106 10.56 0.25 -19.89
CA ASP A 106 9.82 1.19 -20.73
C ASP A 106 8.37 1.33 -20.24
N LEU A 107 7.72 0.22 -19.86
CA LEU A 107 6.38 0.19 -19.26
C LEU A 107 6.33 0.93 -17.93
N LEU A 108 7.29 0.69 -17.02
CA LEU A 108 7.38 1.41 -15.74
C LEU A 108 7.61 2.91 -15.95
N SER A 109 8.43 3.28 -16.94
CA SER A 109 8.69 4.68 -17.29
C SER A 109 7.46 5.35 -17.91
N ALA A 110 6.75 4.65 -18.80
CA ALA A 110 5.49 5.12 -19.37
C ALA A 110 4.37 5.19 -18.32
N TRP A 111 4.33 4.25 -17.38
CA TRP A 111 3.40 4.28 -16.26
C TRP A 111 3.62 5.52 -15.37
N ALA A 112 4.88 5.86 -15.09
CA ALA A 112 5.21 7.07 -14.34
C ALA A 112 4.66 8.33 -15.01
N THR A 113 4.61 8.40 -16.34
CA THR A 113 4.03 9.56 -17.06
C THR A 113 2.51 9.47 -17.17
N GLN A 114 1.95 8.29 -17.43
CA GLN A 114 0.51 8.11 -17.66
C GLN A 114 -0.35 7.92 -16.41
N ARG A 115 0.25 7.73 -15.23
CA ARG A 115 -0.57 7.65 -14.00
C ARG A 115 -1.45 8.89 -13.86
N LYS A 116 -2.71 8.65 -13.52
CA LYS A 116 -3.72 9.67 -13.21
C LYS A 116 -3.13 10.67 -12.20
N GLY A 117 -3.37 11.96 -12.43
CA GLY A 117 -2.95 13.00 -11.50
C GLY A 117 -3.65 12.83 -10.15
N ALA A 118 -3.02 13.28 -9.08
CA ALA A 118 -3.58 13.21 -7.73
C ALA A 118 -4.07 14.58 -7.26
N ARG A 119 -5.21 14.58 -6.57
CA ARG A 119 -5.78 15.67 -5.79
C ARG A 119 -5.87 15.19 -4.35
N VAL A 120 -4.99 15.70 -3.50
CA VAL A 120 -4.81 15.20 -2.13
C VAL A 120 -4.92 16.35 -1.13
N MET A 121 -5.76 16.18 -0.12
CA MET A 121 -5.73 17.01 1.09
C MET A 121 -4.99 16.25 2.19
N LEU A 122 -3.83 16.76 2.60
CA LEU A 122 -3.13 16.30 3.80
C LEU A 122 -3.74 16.98 5.02
N VAL A 123 -4.21 16.21 5.98
CA VAL A 123 -4.85 16.68 7.21
C VAL A 123 -3.99 16.22 8.37
N LEU A 124 -3.26 17.16 8.97
CA LEU A 124 -2.27 16.89 10.01
C LEU A 124 -2.79 17.33 11.37
N ASP A 125 -2.86 16.37 12.28
CA ASP A 125 -3.13 16.58 13.69
C ASP A 125 -1.95 17.30 14.35
N VAL A 126 -2.23 18.43 14.98
CA VAL A 126 -1.26 19.18 15.79
C VAL A 126 -1.75 19.31 17.23
N SER A 127 -2.53 18.36 17.73
CA SER A 127 -2.96 18.27 19.12
C SER A 127 -1.79 18.08 20.11
N GLY A 128 -2.05 18.27 21.39
CA GLY A 128 -1.06 18.16 22.46
C GLY A 128 -0.48 16.76 22.59
N SER A 129 -1.28 15.71 22.34
CA SER A 129 -0.84 14.32 22.36
C SER A 129 0.13 13.98 21.23
N MET A 130 0.13 14.76 20.14
CA MET A 130 1.16 14.68 19.09
C MET A 130 2.54 15.15 19.59
N GLY A 131 2.60 15.85 20.72
CA GLY A 131 3.85 16.21 21.41
C GLY A 131 4.47 15.08 22.23
N ASP A 132 3.77 13.96 22.42
CA ASP A 132 4.30 12.81 23.14
C ASP A 132 5.38 12.07 22.33
N PRO A 133 6.30 11.34 22.99
CA PRO A 133 7.23 10.44 22.32
C PRO A 133 6.50 9.43 21.43
N ALA A 134 7.01 9.23 20.20
CA ALA A 134 6.42 8.27 19.28
C ALA A 134 6.61 6.81 19.74
N ASP A 135 7.75 6.52 20.39
CA ASP A 135 8.03 5.24 21.04
C ASP A 135 8.06 5.44 22.56
N PRO A 136 7.10 4.89 23.32
CA PRO A 136 7.13 4.95 24.79
C PRO A 136 8.37 4.32 25.42
N ALA A 137 9.06 3.42 24.71
CA ALA A 137 10.32 2.82 25.15
C ALA A 137 11.53 3.74 24.93
N ASP A 138 11.39 4.79 24.11
CA ASP A 138 12.40 5.84 23.90
C ASP A 138 11.83 7.25 24.14
N PRO A 139 11.66 7.67 25.41
CA PRO A 139 11.11 8.99 25.74
C PRO A 139 11.99 10.18 25.31
N SER A 140 13.24 9.94 24.90
CA SER A 140 14.15 10.97 24.38
C SER A 140 14.19 11.01 22.85
N GLY A 141 13.46 10.10 22.19
CA GLY A 141 13.31 10.04 20.74
C GLY A 141 12.39 11.13 20.18
N PRO A 142 12.11 11.08 18.87
CA PRO A 142 11.22 12.03 18.21
C PRO A 142 9.78 11.94 18.75
N THR A 143 9.09 13.07 18.75
CA THR A 143 7.66 13.11 19.06
C THR A 143 6.82 12.53 17.91
N LYS A 144 5.55 12.22 18.16
CA LYS A 144 4.61 11.80 17.09
C LYS A 144 4.50 12.88 16.01
N LEU A 145 4.48 14.16 16.39
CA LEU A 145 4.46 15.29 15.44
C LEU A 145 5.75 15.37 14.63
N ASP A 146 6.91 15.09 15.22
CA ASP A 146 8.19 15.08 14.48
C ASP A 146 8.17 14.01 13.39
N LEU A 147 7.69 12.81 13.70
CA LEU A 147 7.51 11.75 12.71
C LEU A 147 6.49 12.12 11.62
N ALA A 148 5.40 12.80 12.00
CA ALA A 148 4.40 13.25 11.03
C ALA A 148 4.94 14.36 10.11
N LYS A 149 5.72 15.31 10.65
CA LYS A 149 6.43 16.34 9.87
C LYS A 149 7.43 15.75 8.88
N GLU A 150 8.25 14.82 9.35
CA GLU A 150 9.22 14.10 8.51
C GLU A 150 8.50 13.32 7.42
N ALA A 151 7.43 12.62 7.78
CA ALA A 151 6.61 11.86 6.87
C ALA A 151 6.00 12.72 5.75
N VAL A 152 5.38 13.86 6.10
CA VAL A 152 4.85 14.79 5.11
C VAL A 152 5.98 15.31 4.22
N SER A 153 7.11 15.74 4.81
CA SER A 153 8.23 16.31 4.05
C SER A 153 8.83 15.33 3.04
N ASN A 154 9.07 14.08 3.46
CA ASN A 154 9.58 13.01 2.60
C ASN A 154 8.56 12.62 1.53
N GLY A 155 7.29 12.53 1.94
CA GLY A 155 6.22 12.05 1.10
C GLY A 155 5.81 13.01 0.00
N LEU A 156 5.91 14.32 0.25
CA LEU A 156 5.66 15.34 -0.77
C LEU A 156 6.47 15.06 -2.03
N GLY A 157 7.74 14.64 -1.88
CA GLY A 157 8.67 14.27 -2.97
C GLY A 157 8.13 13.28 -4.01
N ASN A 158 7.14 12.45 -3.65
CA ASN A 158 6.57 11.43 -4.52
C ASN A 158 5.52 11.98 -5.51
N PHE A 159 5.02 13.20 -5.29
CA PHE A 159 4.07 13.83 -6.19
C PHE A 159 4.75 14.47 -7.41
N LYS A 160 4.09 14.32 -8.57
CA LYS A 160 4.45 15.04 -9.79
C LYS A 160 4.24 16.54 -9.59
N PRO A 161 4.97 17.43 -10.28
CA PRO A 161 4.79 18.87 -10.15
C PRO A 161 3.35 19.35 -10.38
N GLU A 162 2.57 18.63 -11.19
CA GLU A 162 1.20 18.96 -11.56
C GLU A 162 0.15 18.38 -10.60
N ASP A 163 0.52 17.43 -9.73
CA ASP A 163 -0.40 16.88 -8.73
C ASP A 163 -0.85 18.01 -7.77
N LEU A 164 -2.14 18.03 -7.44
CA LEU A 164 -2.75 19.03 -6.57
C LEU A 164 -2.67 18.56 -5.12
N VAL A 165 -1.95 19.30 -4.28
CA VAL A 165 -1.75 18.93 -2.87
C VAL A 165 -2.06 20.12 -1.98
N GLY A 166 -2.99 19.92 -1.05
CA GLY A 166 -3.30 20.86 0.03
C GLY A 166 -2.75 20.36 1.36
N LEU A 167 -2.55 21.29 2.29
CA LEU A 167 -2.17 20.98 3.67
C LEU A 167 -3.07 21.74 4.63
N ARG A 168 -3.74 20.98 5.46
CA ARG A 168 -4.61 21.40 6.55
C ARG A 168 -4.02 20.90 7.85
N ILE A 169 -4.04 21.75 8.87
CA ILE A 169 -3.76 21.35 10.26
C ILE A 169 -5.01 21.51 11.10
N PHE A 170 -5.10 20.75 12.18
CA PHE A 170 -6.20 20.88 13.11
C PHE A 170 -5.81 20.68 14.58
N THR A 171 -6.56 21.36 15.46
CA THR A 171 -6.51 21.23 16.92
C THR A 171 -7.80 21.84 17.51
N THR A 172 -7.85 22.12 18.82
CA THR A 172 -8.91 22.95 19.43
C THR A 172 -8.40 24.28 19.99
N SER A 173 -9.30 25.24 20.16
CA SER A 173 -9.11 26.46 20.96
C SER A 173 -9.20 26.17 22.46
N ASP A 174 -9.08 27.23 23.25
CA ASP A 174 -9.09 27.14 24.70
C ASP A 174 -10.39 26.58 25.30
N ASP A 175 -11.50 26.76 24.60
CA ASP A 175 -12.84 26.33 24.98
C ASP A 175 -13.27 25.00 24.32
N GLY A 176 -12.36 24.32 23.62
CA GLY A 176 -12.64 23.07 22.92
C GLY A 176 -13.17 23.23 21.49
N THR A 177 -13.36 24.45 20.99
CA THR A 177 -13.85 24.65 19.61
C THR A 177 -12.81 24.15 18.60
N PRO A 178 -13.20 23.36 17.57
CA PRO A 178 -12.29 22.95 16.51
C PRO A 178 -11.65 24.14 15.79
N ILE A 179 -10.32 24.13 15.70
CA ILE A 179 -9.54 25.04 14.87
C ILE A 179 -9.02 24.24 13.69
N VAL A 180 -9.41 24.66 12.49
CA VAL A 180 -8.95 24.08 11.22
C VAL A 180 -8.28 25.18 10.42
N THR A 181 -7.02 24.97 10.04
CA THR A 181 -6.24 25.96 9.29
C THR A 181 -5.67 25.33 8.04
N ASP A 182 -6.03 25.88 6.88
CA ASP A 182 -5.41 25.55 5.61
C ASP A 182 -4.10 26.32 5.48
N LEU A 183 -2.99 25.64 5.68
CA LEU A 183 -1.64 26.21 5.49
C LEU A 183 -1.33 26.40 4.00
N SER A 184 -1.91 25.53 3.17
CA SER A 184 -1.88 25.62 1.72
C SER A 184 -3.18 25.09 1.13
N PRO A 185 -3.80 25.80 0.18
CA PRO A 185 -4.92 25.27 -0.58
C PRO A 185 -4.47 24.09 -1.45
N VAL A 186 -5.43 23.29 -1.89
CA VAL A 186 -5.19 22.20 -2.87
C VAL A 186 -4.81 22.81 -4.22
N ALA A 187 -3.52 22.83 -4.51
CA ALA A 187 -2.93 23.46 -5.70
C ALA A 187 -1.73 22.65 -6.21
N PRO A 188 -1.24 22.90 -7.44
CA PRO A 188 -0.08 22.18 -7.98
C PRO A 188 1.11 22.23 -7.02
N ILE A 189 1.67 21.07 -6.68
CA ILE A 189 2.74 20.97 -5.69
C ILE A 189 4.08 21.49 -6.19
N GLY A 190 4.34 21.46 -7.50
CA GLY A 190 5.61 21.89 -8.11
C GLY A 190 6.16 23.22 -7.55
N PRO A 191 5.42 24.34 -7.67
CA PRO A 191 5.85 25.64 -7.14
C PRO A 191 5.72 25.77 -5.61
N ASN A 192 4.90 24.92 -4.96
CA ASN A 192 4.53 25.09 -3.55
C ASN A 192 5.28 24.15 -2.58
N ARG A 193 6.05 23.19 -3.12
CA ARG A 193 6.70 22.10 -2.36
C ARG A 193 7.59 22.61 -1.22
N GLU A 194 8.52 23.49 -1.53
CA GLU A 194 9.46 24.02 -0.53
C GLU A 194 8.73 24.87 0.53
N ALA A 195 7.73 25.65 0.11
CA ALA A 195 6.91 26.44 1.04
C ALA A 195 6.16 25.54 2.02
N LEU A 196 5.56 24.44 1.54
CA LEU A 196 4.89 23.44 2.37
C LEU A 196 5.85 22.77 3.35
N ILE A 197 7.02 22.32 2.90
CA ILE A 197 8.04 21.73 3.79
C ILE A 197 8.42 22.71 4.90
N ASN A 198 8.65 23.98 4.56
CA ASN A 198 8.99 25.01 5.53
C ASN A 198 7.85 25.24 6.55
N GLN A 199 6.60 25.36 6.09
CA GLN A 199 5.44 25.51 6.98
C GLN A 199 5.31 24.32 7.93
N VAL A 200 5.37 23.09 7.40
CA VAL A 200 5.31 21.85 8.20
C VAL A 200 6.40 21.82 9.25
N SER A 201 7.64 22.22 8.91
CA SER A 201 8.77 22.18 9.85
C SER A 201 8.54 23.03 11.12
N THR A 202 7.73 24.08 11.02
CA THR A 202 7.49 25.05 12.12
C THR A 202 6.35 24.65 13.06
N LEU A 203 5.57 23.63 12.71
CA LEU A 203 4.40 23.22 13.50
C LEU A 203 4.79 22.83 14.92
N GLN A 204 3.91 23.12 15.87
CA GLN A 204 4.08 22.78 17.27
C GLN A 204 2.80 22.10 17.77
N PRO A 205 2.90 21.18 18.75
CA PRO A 205 1.72 20.62 19.39
C PRO A 205 0.91 21.72 20.08
N LEU A 206 -0.41 21.59 20.00
CA LEU A 206 -1.41 22.52 20.54
C LEU A 206 -2.32 21.78 21.52
N ARG A 207 -3.64 21.82 21.34
CA ARG A 207 -4.63 21.36 22.33
C ARG A 207 -5.33 20.08 21.89
N GLY A 208 -6.65 20.07 21.82
CA GLY A 208 -7.44 18.86 21.59
C GLY A 208 -7.39 18.37 20.15
N THR A 209 -8.11 17.28 19.93
CA THR A 209 -8.10 16.46 18.72
C THR A 209 -9.54 16.28 18.20
N PRO A 210 -10.10 17.26 17.46
CA PRO A 210 -11.44 17.17 16.85
C PRO A 210 -11.42 16.32 15.57
N LEU A 211 -10.95 15.08 15.69
CA LEU A 211 -10.67 14.17 14.57
C LEU A 211 -11.87 13.96 13.66
N TYR A 212 -13.05 13.67 14.21
CA TYR A 212 -14.22 13.29 13.40
C TYR A 212 -14.77 14.45 12.59
N ASP A 213 -14.96 15.60 13.23
CA ASP A 213 -15.46 16.81 12.58
C ASP A 213 -14.51 17.29 11.48
N VAL A 214 -13.19 17.29 11.76
CA VAL A 214 -12.19 17.73 10.78
C VAL A 214 -12.09 16.75 9.63
N THR A 215 -12.18 15.44 9.89
CA THR A 215 -12.18 14.42 8.84
C THR A 215 -13.41 14.59 7.95
N GLN A 216 -14.59 14.78 8.54
CA GLN A 216 -15.84 15.04 7.81
C GLN A 216 -15.75 16.32 6.98
N GLN A 217 -15.26 17.41 7.55
CA GLN A 217 -15.09 18.68 6.84
C GLN A 217 -14.14 18.53 5.65
N SER A 218 -12.99 17.90 5.87
CA SER A 218 -11.99 17.69 4.81
C SER A 218 -12.48 16.76 3.71
N TYR A 219 -13.28 15.74 4.06
CA TYR A 219 -13.97 14.89 3.11
C TYR A 219 -14.97 15.68 2.26
N ASN A 220 -15.81 16.50 2.89
CA ASN A 220 -16.82 17.31 2.21
C ASN A 220 -16.20 18.32 1.24
N ASP A 221 -15.13 19.01 1.65
CA ASP A 221 -14.41 19.96 0.79
C ASP A 221 -13.85 19.26 -0.47
N MET A 222 -13.33 18.04 -0.31
CA MET A 222 -12.83 17.24 -1.42
C MET A 222 -13.94 16.65 -2.29
N LEU A 223 -15.10 16.34 -1.71
CA LEU A 223 -16.29 15.84 -2.41
C LEU A 223 -16.96 16.93 -3.24
N GLU A 224 -17.02 18.17 -2.74
CA GLU A 224 -17.54 19.33 -3.45
C GLU A 224 -16.67 19.66 -4.67
N ALA A 225 -15.35 19.63 -4.49
CA ALA A 225 -14.37 19.86 -5.55
C ALA A 225 -13.90 18.58 -6.27
N TYR A 226 -14.74 17.53 -6.27
CA TYR A 226 -14.41 16.24 -6.87
C TYR A 226 -14.11 16.37 -8.37
N ASP A 227 -12.99 15.79 -8.78
CA ASP A 227 -12.58 15.73 -10.18
C ASP A 227 -12.50 14.27 -10.68
N PRO A 228 -13.35 13.83 -11.63
CA PRO A 228 -13.33 12.46 -12.15
C PRO A 228 -12.06 12.14 -12.95
N GLU A 229 -11.28 13.13 -13.41
CA GLU A 229 -10.01 12.96 -14.12
C GLU A 229 -8.82 12.83 -13.17
N LEU A 230 -9.01 13.08 -11.87
CA LEU A 230 -7.99 12.93 -10.85
C LEU A 230 -8.30 11.80 -9.86
N ILE A 231 -7.27 11.38 -9.15
CA ILE A 231 -7.37 10.63 -7.92
C ILE A 231 -7.75 11.61 -6.82
N ASN A 232 -8.85 11.38 -6.09
CA ASN A 232 -9.28 12.26 -4.99
C ASN A 232 -9.04 11.54 -3.66
N ALA A 233 -8.23 12.16 -2.78
CA ALA A 233 -7.91 11.57 -1.49
C ALA A 233 -7.78 12.61 -0.36
N VAL A 234 -8.16 12.18 0.84
CA VAL A 234 -7.84 12.83 2.11
C VAL A 234 -6.88 11.91 2.85
N VAL A 235 -5.74 12.43 3.31
CA VAL A 235 -4.80 11.68 4.14
C VAL A 235 -4.78 12.31 5.53
N VAL A 236 -5.29 11.59 6.53
CA VAL A 236 -5.37 12.05 7.92
C VAL A 236 -4.21 11.46 8.71
N LEU A 237 -3.36 12.32 9.27
CA LEU A 237 -2.23 11.95 10.10
C LEU A 237 -2.55 12.36 11.54
N THR A 238 -2.71 11.39 12.44
CA THR A 238 -3.18 11.62 13.81
C THR A 238 -2.65 10.53 14.74
N ASP A 239 -2.70 10.76 16.05
CA ASP A 239 -2.53 9.69 17.03
C ASP A 239 -3.84 9.01 17.42
N GLY A 240 -4.96 9.34 16.75
CA GLY A 240 -6.09 8.43 16.53
C GLY A 240 -7.20 8.42 17.56
N MET A 241 -7.21 9.33 18.53
CA MET A 241 -8.33 9.48 19.48
C MET A 241 -9.03 10.82 19.25
N ASN A 242 -10.35 10.79 19.10
CA ASN A 242 -11.14 12.02 19.17
C ASN A 242 -11.14 12.54 20.61
N ASP A 243 -10.76 13.79 20.79
CA ASP A 243 -10.77 14.49 22.08
C ASP A 243 -11.02 15.99 21.83
N ASP A 244 -12.27 16.33 21.52
CA ASP A 244 -12.74 17.70 21.30
C ASP A 244 -13.37 18.33 22.56
N GLY A 245 -13.39 17.60 23.68
CA GLY A 245 -13.98 18.03 24.95
C GLY A 245 -15.47 17.69 25.13
N THR A 246 -16.10 16.99 24.18
CA THR A 246 -17.53 16.60 24.24
C THR A 246 -17.77 15.11 23.99
N PRO A 247 -17.24 14.20 24.84
CA PRO A 247 -17.29 12.75 24.58
C PRO A 247 -18.70 12.15 24.46
N GLU A 248 -19.75 12.85 24.90
CA GLU A 248 -21.13 12.40 24.77
C GLU A 248 -21.62 12.33 23.31
N ASP A 249 -21.00 13.07 22.38
CA ASP A 249 -21.42 13.11 20.98
C ASP A 249 -20.50 12.34 20.00
N ASP A 250 -19.29 11.95 20.42
CA ASP A 250 -18.30 11.17 19.65
C ASP A 250 -18.94 10.03 18.84
N LYS A 251 -19.74 9.19 19.51
CA LYS A 251 -20.37 8.02 18.87
C LYS A 251 -21.31 8.43 17.74
N LYS A 252 -21.99 9.57 17.88
CA LYS A 252 -22.90 10.11 16.87
C LYS A 252 -22.12 10.74 15.73
N GLN A 253 -21.08 11.52 16.03
CA GLN A 253 -20.19 12.12 15.02
C GLN A 253 -19.53 11.03 14.17
N PHE A 254 -18.93 10.02 14.80
CA PHE A 254 -18.29 8.90 14.12
C PHE A 254 -19.26 8.12 13.22
N ALA A 255 -20.45 7.80 13.73
CA ALA A 255 -21.47 7.10 12.94
C ALA A 255 -21.96 7.92 11.74
N ALA A 256 -22.09 9.23 11.89
CA ALA A 256 -22.45 10.14 10.80
C ALA A 256 -21.36 10.17 9.71
N LEU A 257 -20.09 10.30 10.11
CA LEU A 257 -18.93 10.25 9.21
C LEU A 257 -18.92 8.95 8.38
N LEU A 258 -19.03 7.79 9.03
CA LEU A 258 -19.02 6.52 8.32
C LEU A 258 -20.20 6.37 7.35
N ALA A 259 -21.38 6.88 7.72
CA ALA A 259 -22.57 6.79 6.88
C ALA A 259 -22.44 7.66 5.62
N ASP A 260 -21.96 8.89 5.77
CA ASP A 260 -21.81 9.84 4.68
C ASP A 260 -20.71 9.42 3.69
N VAL A 261 -19.57 8.95 4.21
CA VAL A 261 -18.47 8.43 3.39
C VAL A 261 -18.90 7.21 2.58
N LYS A 262 -19.65 6.27 3.17
CA LYS A 262 -20.15 5.08 2.46
C LYS A 262 -21.13 5.43 1.35
N LEU A 263 -22.03 6.38 1.61
CA LEU A 263 -23.08 6.77 0.67
C LEU A 263 -22.51 7.28 -0.67
N ASN A 264 -21.35 7.94 -0.63
CA ASN A 264 -20.70 8.52 -1.81
C ASN A 264 -19.62 7.60 -2.42
N SER A 265 -19.30 6.48 -1.76
CA SER A 265 -18.25 5.53 -2.17
C SER A 265 -18.77 4.36 -3.02
N GLU A 266 -20.10 4.17 -3.11
CA GLU A 266 -20.72 3.02 -3.80
C GLU A 266 -21.76 3.49 -4.84
N GLY A 267 -21.81 2.82 -6.00
CA GLY A 267 -22.85 3.02 -7.03
C GLY A 267 -22.40 3.74 -8.31
N GLU A 268 -23.27 3.76 -9.32
CA GLU A 268 -22.97 4.28 -10.68
C GLU A 268 -22.68 5.80 -10.72
N ASN A 269 -23.21 6.57 -9.76
CA ASN A 269 -22.96 8.00 -9.62
C ASN A 269 -22.02 8.32 -8.45
N SER A 270 -21.22 7.34 -7.99
CA SER A 270 -20.29 7.54 -6.88
C SER A 270 -19.21 8.58 -7.22
N LYS A 271 -18.80 9.32 -6.20
CA LYS A 271 -17.68 10.27 -6.24
C LYS A 271 -16.61 9.76 -5.27
N PRO A 272 -15.77 8.80 -5.69
CA PRO A 272 -14.86 8.12 -4.78
C PRO A 272 -13.73 9.05 -4.31
N VAL A 273 -13.96 9.70 -3.18
CA VAL A 273 -12.93 10.38 -2.37
C VAL A 273 -12.46 9.40 -1.32
N ARG A 274 -11.20 8.99 -1.40
CA ARG A 274 -10.61 7.99 -0.48
C ARG A 274 -10.04 8.66 0.76
N ILE A 275 -10.28 8.11 1.94
CA ILE A 275 -9.72 8.58 3.21
C ILE A 275 -8.66 7.59 3.67
N PHE A 276 -7.41 8.00 3.71
CA PHE A 276 -6.31 7.20 4.26
C PHE A 276 -5.96 7.74 5.64
N THR A 277 -6.00 6.89 6.66
CA THR A 277 -5.59 7.28 8.02
C THR A 277 -4.23 6.74 8.36
N VAL A 278 -3.38 7.56 8.97
CA VAL A 278 -2.05 7.19 9.48
C VAL A 278 -2.02 7.44 10.97
N ALA A 279 -1.97 6.35 11.73
CA ALA A 279 -1.91 6.36 13.19
C ALA A 279 -0.46 6.48 13.67
N TYR A 280 -0.15 7.49 14.49
CA TYR A 280 1.15 7.66 15.11
C TYR A 280 1.17 7.18 16.57
N GLY A 281 2.19 6.42 16.91
CA GLY A 281 2.39 5.89 18.26
C GLY A 281 1.54 4.66 18.58
N THR A 282 1.79 4.09 19.76
CA THR A 282 1.14 2.85 20.24
C THR A 282 -0.20 3.09 20.93
N GLY A 283 -0.51 4.35 21.25
CA GLY A 283 -1.74 4.76 21.95
C GLY A 283 -2.93 5.04 21.04
N ALA A 284 -2.78 4.99 19.72
CA ALA A 284 -3.90 5.20 18.80
C ALA A 284 -4.99 4.14 18.94
N ASP A 285 -6.24 4.47 18.62
CA ASP A 285 -7.27 3.44 18.34
C ASP A 285 -7.21 3.07 16.85
N PRO A 286 -6.42 2.05 16.46
CA PRO A 286 -6.32 1.64 15.06
C PRO A 286 -7.64 1.07 14.52
N ARG A 287 -8.68 0.84 15.34
CA ARG A 287 -9.96 0.32 14.88
C ARG A 287 -10.82 1.41 14.29
N GLU A 288 -10.93 2.57 14.95
CA GLU A 288 -11.76 3.68 14.47
C GLU A 288 -11.18 4.27 13.17
N LEU A 289 -9.86 4.52 13.15
CA LEU A 289 -9.15 4.95 11.95
C LEU A 289 -9.27 3.96 10.78
N ARG A 290 -9.22 2.66 11.07
CA ARG A 290 -9.45 1.61 10.07
C ARG A 290 -10.87 1.65 9.53
N GLN A 291 -11.88 1.80 10.38
CA GLN A 291 -13.27 1.89 9.96
C GLN A 291 -13.53 3.11 9.08
N ILE A 292 -12.91 4.27 9.38
CA ILE A 292 -12.96 5.47 8.53
C ILE A 292 -12.36 5.18 7.16
N SER A 293 -11.18 4.58 7.11
CA SER A 293 -10.52 4.27 5.83
C SER A 293 -11.33 3.27 5.00
N GLU A 294 -11.78 2.17 5.62
CA GLU A 294 -12.56 1.12 4.96
C GLU A 294 -13.91 1.62 4.44
N ALA A 295 -14.54 2.58 5.13
CA ALA A 295 -15.79 3.21 4.64
C ALA A 295 -15.63 3.89 3.28
N SER A 296 -14.41 4.30 2.93
CA SER A 296 -14.07 4.95 1.65
C SER A 296 -13.36 4.02 0.65
N ASN A 297 -13.32 2.71 0.92
CA ASN A 297 -12.54 1.71 0.17
C ASN A 297 -11.03 2.02 0.16
N ALA A 298 -10.50 2.52 1.27
CA ALA A 298 -9.08 2.82 1.48
C ALA A 298 -8.51 2.05 2.68
N THR A 299 -7.21 2.21 2.91
CA THR A 299 -6.45 1.45 3.93
C THR A 299 -5.96 2.38 5.04
N ALA A 300 -6.04 1.90 6.28
CA ALA A 300 -5.39 2.53 7.43
C ALA A 300 -3.97 1.98 7.64
N TYR A 301 -3.07 2.86 8.06
CA TYR A 301 -1.66 2.58 8.29
C TYR A 301 -1.29 2.92 9.73
N GLN A 302 -0.33 2.18 10.27
CA GLN A 302 0.26 2.47 11.57
C GLN A 302 1.71 2.87 11.35
N ALA A 303 2.05 4.10 11.70
CA ALA A 303 3.40 4.63 11.59
C ALA A 303 4.16 4.36 12.90
N THR A 304 5.00 3.33 12.86
CA THR A 304 6.06 3.12 13.86
C THR A 304 7.36 3.84 13.47
N ASP A 305 7.46 4.28 12.21
CA ASP A 305 8.58 5.03 11.66
C ASP A 305 8.13 5.93 10.49
N ALA A 306 9.02 6.84 10.08
CA ALA A 306 8.77 7.82 9.02
C ALA A 306 8.60 7.21 7.61
N THR A 307 8.94 5.93 7.39
CA THR A 307 8.88 5.29 6.06
C THR A 307 7.47 4.83 5.69
N THR A 308 6.59 4.66 6.68
CA THR A 308 5.18 4.26 6.50
C THR A 308 4.44 5.17 5.53
N ILE A 309 4.79 6.46 5.53
CA ILE A 309 4.15 7.43 4.64
C ILE A 309 4.41 7.15 3.15
N ASN A 310 5.54 6.54 2.80
CA ASN A 310 5.82 6.17 1.42
C ASN A 310 4.86 5.08 0.95
N GLN A 311 4.42 4.20 1.86
CA GLN A 311 3.40 3.19 1.57
C GLN A 311 2.02 3.83 1.39
N VAL A 312 1.68 4.81 2.23
CA VAL A 312 0.43 5.59 2.12
C VAL A 312 0.40 6.33 0.79
N PHE A 313 1.47 7.05 0.44
CA PHE A 313 1.54 7.78 -0.82
C PHE A 313 1.55 6.85 -2.02
N ALA A 314 2.28 5.71 -1.96
CA ALA A 314 2.19 4.69 -2.99
C ALA A 314 0.75 4.19 -3.16
N ALA A 315 0.02 3.94 -2.07
CA ALA A 315 -1.39 3.53 -2.13
C ALA A 315 -2.31 4.63 -2.68
N VAL A 316 -2.08 5.89 -2.29
CA VAL A 316 -2.79 7.08 -2.81
C VAL A 316 -2.54 7.27 -4.31
N VAL A 317 -1.48 6.72 -4.91
CA VAL A 317 -1.26 6.79 -6.36
C VAL A 317 -1.52 5.49 -7.11
N SER A 318 -1.77 4.37 -6.42
CA SER A 318 -1.93 3.04 -7.03
C SER A 318 -3.29 2.37 -6.81
N ASN A 319 -4.05 2.71 -5.77
CA ASN A 319 -5.37 2.12 -5.49
C ASN A 319 -6.49 2.82 -6.27
N PHE A 320 -6.50 2.76 -7.61
CA PHE A 320 -7.53 3.42 -8.43
C PHE A 320 -7.91 2.61 -9.66
#